data_AF-A0A7G8FMJ1-F1
#
_entry.id   AF-A0A7G8FMJ1-F1
#
_cell.length_a   1.000
_cell.length_b   1.000
_cell.length_c   1.000
_cell.angle_alpha   90.00
_cell.angle_beta   90.00
_cell.angle_gamma   90.00
#
_symmetry.space_group_name_H-M   'P 1'
#
loop_
_entity.id
_entity.type
_entity.pdbx_description
1 polymer ?
#
loop_
_entity_poly.entity_id
_entity_poly.type
_entity_poly.pdbx_seq_one_letter_code
_entity_poly.pdbx_strand_id
1 'polypeptide(L)' 'MPQILRINFKSGRRAERIGDDETVVALFDADSEELIDCVMAQDSETGACAIFAREDDDRWEPVEFITFQFGD' A
#
# COMPACT_ATOMS: atom_id res chain seq x y z
N MET A 1 13.77 0.55 -6.04
CA MET A 1 13.42 0.45 -7.47
C MET A 1 12.24 1.39 -7.70
N PRO A 2 12.05 1.98 -8.90
CA PRO A 2 10.93 2.88 -9.13
C PRO A 2 9.60 2.11 -9.13
N GLN A 3 8.68 2.58 -8.31
CA GLN A 3 7.35 2.02 -8.10
C GLN A 3 6.29 3.09 -8.38
N ILE A 4 5.14 2.66 -8.86
CA ILE A 4 3.94 3.50 -8.95
C ILE A 4 3.26 3.44 -7.58
N LEU A 5 3.27 4.56 -6.86
CA LEU A 5 2.65 4.72 -5.56
C LEU A 5 1.26 5.32 -5.72
N ARG A 6 0.23 4.56 -5.31
CA ARG A 6 -1.15 5.02 -5.23
C ARG A 6 -1.49 5.30 -3.76
N ILE A 7 -1.62 6.57 -3.44
CA ILE A 7 -1.90 7.07 -2.10
C ILE A 7 -3.41 7.20 -1.96
N ASN A 8 -4.00 6.40 -1.09
CA ASN A 8 -5.41 6.49 -0.73
C ASN A 8 -5.52 7.33 0.54
N PHE A 9 -6.40 8.33 0.52
CA PHE A 9 -6.68 9.15 1.70
C PHE A 9 -7.99 8.69 2.34
N LYS A 10 -8.12 8.85 3.66
CA LYS A 10 -9.35 8.54 4.42
C LYS A 10 -10.57 9.31 3.91
N SER A 11 -10.35 10.46 3.26
CA SER A 11 -11.40 11.24 2.58
C SER A 11 -11.97 10.57 1.32
N GLY A 12 -11.42 9.43 0.89
CA GLY A 12 -11.76 8.77 -0.38
C GLY A 12 -11.03 9.37 -1.59
N ARG A 13 -10.24 10.44 -1.40
CA ARG A 13 -9.37 10.97 -2.46
C ARG A 13 -8.23 10.01 -2.75
N ARG A 14 -7.72 10.08 -3.97
CA ARG A 14 -6.55 9.30 -4.40
C ARG A 14 -5.55 10.21 -5.11
N ALA A 15 -4.27 9.93 -4.91
CA ALA A 15 -3.18 10.52 -5.66
C ALA A 15 -2.25 9.40 -6.16
N GLU A 16 -1.59 9.64 -7.29
CA GLU A 16 -0.60 8.72 -7.84
C GLU A 16 0.71 9.46 -8.06
N ARG A 17 1.83 8.81 -7.75
CA ARG A 17 3.17 9.33 -8.03
C ARG A 17 4.16 8.20 -8.24
N ILE A 18 5.29 8.52 -8.84
CA ILE A 18 6.44 7.62 -8.88
C ILE A 18 7.30 7.83 -7.64
N GLY A 19 7.77 6.73 -7.04
CA GLY A 19 8.62 6.73 -5.86
C GLY A 19 9.20 5.35 -5.59
N ASP A 20 9.57 5.12 -4.34
CA ASP A 20 10.13 3.88 -3.82
C ASP A 20 9.72 3.70 -2.35
N ASP A 21 10.25 2.70 -1.68
CA ASP A 21 9.91 2.40 -0.28
C ASP A 21 10.27 3.57 0.66
N GLU A 22 11.39 4.28 0.41
CA GLU A 22 11.76 5.47 1.17
C GLU A 22 10.74 6.61 0.97
N THR A 23 10.21 6.75 -0.25
CA THR A 23 9.12 7.69 -0.54
C THR A 23 7.85 7.32 0.24
N VAL A 24 7.52 6.03 0.38
CA VAL A 24 6.38 5.58 1.21
C VAL A 24 6.59 5.96 2.67
N VAL A 25 7.78 5.70 3.22
CA VAL A 25 8.11 6.09 4.60
C VAL A 25 7.97 7.60 4.80
N ALA A 26 8.51 8.40 3.88
CA ALA A 26 8.41 9.87 3.94
C ALA A 26 6.97 10.38 3.84
N LEU A 27 6.09 9.70 3.08
CA LEU A 27 4.68 10.04 3.01
C LEU A 27 3.98 9.83 4.35
N PHE A 28 4.22 8.71 5.02
CA PHE A 28 3.65 8.43 6.33
C PHE A 28 4.25 9.32 7.44
N ASP A 29 5.54 9.63 7.39
CA ASP A 29 6.19 10.54 8.35
C ASP A 29 5.65 11.98 8.23
N ALA A 30 5.40 12.45 7.01
CA ALA A 30 4.80 13.76 6.77
C ALA A 30 3.30 13.84 7.12
N ASP A 31 2.63 12.69 7.23
CA ASP A 31 1.19 12.58 7.48
C ASP A 31 0.84 12.68 8.97
N SER A 32 1.18 13.82 9.58
CA SER A 32 0.91 14.10 11.01
C SER A 32 -0.58 14.14 11.36
N GLU A 33 -1.44 14.47 10.39
CA GLU A 33 -2.91 14.51 10.55
C GLU A 33 -3.59 13.17 10.25
N GLU A 34 -2.81 12.12 9.96
CA GLU A 34 -3.30 10.76 9.68
C GLU A 34 -4.34 10.71 8.56
N LEU A 35 -4.13 11.49 7.49
CA LEU A 35 -5.03 11.59 6.35
C LEU A 35 -4.84 10.45 5.37
N ILE A 36 -3.65 9.84 5.32
CA ILE A 36 -3.37 8.69 4.48
C ILE A 36 -4.05 7.47 5.11
N ASP A 37 -4.84 6.77 4.30
CA ASP A 37 -5.47 5.51 4.65
C ASP A 37 -4.50 4.36 4.40
N CYS A 38 -4.01 4.25 3.17
CA CYS A 38 -2.98 3.29 2.79
C CYS A 38 -2.27 3.74 1.51
N VAL A 39 -1.08 3.19 1.27
CA VAL A 39 -0.32 3.36 0.03
C VAL A 39 -0.18 2.01 -0.65
N MET A 40 -0.67 1.89 -1.88
CA MET A 40 -0.39 0.73 -2.73
C MET A 40 0.82 1.04 -3.58
N ALA A 41 1.87 0.24 -3.48
CA ALA A 41 3.05 0.36 -4.32
C ALA A 41 3.06 -0.76 -5.35
N GLN A 42 3.24 -0.39 -6.62
CA GLN A 42 3.34 -1.33 -7.72
C GLN A 42 4.73 -1.21 -8.34
N ASP A 43 5.51 -2.28 -8.25
CA ASP A 43 6.80 -2.36 -8.92
C ASP A 43 6.60 -2.29 -10.44
N SER A 44 7.29 -1.35 -11.08
CA SER A 44 7.06 -1.03 -12.50
C SER A 44 7.64 -2.05 -13.48
N GLU A 45 8.56 -2.91 -13.02
CA GLU A 45 9.23 -3.91 -13.85
C GLU A 45 8.53 -5.27 -13.74
N THR A 46 8.27 -5.70 -12.51
CA THR A 46 7.71 -7.01 -12.18
C THR A 46 6.18 -7.00 -12.08
N GLY A 47 5.58 -5.83 -11.87
CA GLY A 47 4.15 -5.68 -11.60
C GLY A 47 3.73 -6.14 -10.20
N ALA A 48 4.69 -6.51 -9.33
CA ALA A 48 4.41 -6.90 -7.96
C ALA A 48 3.77 -5.74 -7.19
N CYS A 49 2.78 -6.06 -6.35
CA CYS A 49 2.06 -5.07 -5.56
C CYS A 49 2.31 -5.30 -4.07
N ALA A 50 2.56 -4.21 -3.35
CA ALA A 50 2.59 -4.16 -1.90
C ALA A 50 1.58 -3.12 -1.39
N ILE A 51 1.03 -3.35 -0.20
CA ILE A 51 0.15 -2.40 0.49
C ILE A 51 0.84 -2.02 1.78
N PHE A 52 0.99 -0.72 2.00
CA PHE A 52 1.52 -0.13 3.21
C PHE A 52 0.38 0.58 3.93
N ALA A 53 0.18 0.24 5.18
CA ALA A 53 -0.78 0.86 6.09
C ALA A 53 -0.08 1.11 7.43
N ARG A 54 -0.76 1.81 8.34
CA ARG A 54 -0.24 2.00 9.70
C ARG A 54 -0.30 0.68 10.48
N GLU A 55 0.55 0.54 11.49
CA GLU A 55 0.67 -0.70 12.27
C GLU A 55 -0.63 -1.05 13.02
N ASP A 56 -1.41 -0.04 13.39
CA ASP A 56 -2.72 -0.15 14.04
C ASP A 56 -3.88 -0.46 13.06
N ASP A 57 -3.61 -0.63 11.76
CA ASP A 57 -4.64 -0.93 10.76
C ASP A 57 -4.90 -2.44 10.62
N ASP A 58 -5.83 -2.95 11.43
CA ASP A 58 -6.22 -4.36 11.47
C ASP A 58 -6.90 -4.86 10.16
N ARG A 59 -7.24 -3.97 9.21
CA ARG A 59 -7.87 -4.40 7.94
C ARG A 59 -6.93 -5.22 7.07
N TRP A 60 -5.62 -5.03 7.26
CA TRP A 60 -4.56 -5.62 6.44
C TRP A 60 -3.75 -6.65 7.20
N GLU A 61 -4.27 -7.19 8.31
CA GLU A 61 -3.72 -8.39 8.93
C GLU A 61 -3.42 -9.45 7.85
N PRO A 62 -2.29 -10.18 7.97
CA PRO A 62 -1.88 -11.12 6.95
C PRO A 62 -3.02 -12.10 6.71
N VAL A 63 -3.68 -11.95 5.56
CA VAL A 63 -4.65 -12.93 5.08
C VAL A 63 -3.88 -14.24 4.96
N GLU A 64 -4.11 -15.16 5.89
CA GLU A 64 -3.64 -16.54 5.75
C GLU A 64 -4.04 -16.97 4.33
N PHE A 65 -3.06 -17.39 3.53
CA PHE A 65 -3.27 -17.79 2.15
C PHE A 65 -4.39 -18.84 2.10
N ILE A 66 -5.60 -18.42 1.73
CA ILE A 66 -6.70 -19.34 1.47
C ILE A 66 -6.32 -20.09 0.21
N THR A 67 -5.75 -21.28 0.40
CA THR A 67 -5.42 -22.18 -0.69
C THR A 67 -6.74 -22.78 -1.17
N PHE A 68 -7.30 -22.24 -2.25
CA PHE A 68 -8.42 -22.88 -2.93
C PHE A 68 -7.91 -24.17 -3.58
N GLN A 69 -8.06 -25.31 -2.90
CA GLN A 69 -7.97 -26.62 -3.55
C GLN A 69 -9.23 -26.79 -4.39
N PHE A 70 -9.12 -26.56 -5.70
CA PHE A 70 -10.07 -27.12 -6.63
C PHE A 70 -9.81 -28.63 -6.67
N GLY A 71 -10.80 -29.40 -6.21
CA GLY A 71 -10.77 -30.86 -6.26
C GLY A 71 -10.76 -31.35 -7.71
N ASP A 72 -10.03 -32.45 -7.90
CA ASP A 72 -9.82 -33.20 -9.15
C ASP A 72 -11.13 -33.62 -9.86
#